data_AF-A0A291PDZ8-F1
#
_entry.id   AF-A0A291PDZ8-F1
#
_cell.length_a   1.000
_cell.length_b   1.000
_cell.length_c   1.000
_cell.angle_alpha   90.00
_cell.angle_beta   90.00
_cell.angle_gamma   90.00
#
_symmetry.space_group_name_H-M   'P 1'
#
loop_
_entity.id
_entity.type
_entity.pdbx_description
1 polymer ?
#
loop_
_entity_poly.entity_id
_entity_poly.type
_entity_poly.pdbx_seq_one_letter_code
_entity_poly.pdbx_strand_id
1 'polypeptide(L)'
;MASKSEILIVGGGVAGLALATRLGKTIGRQGKARITLIDKSFSHVWKPMLHCFAAGTVLNENDRISFISQASSHHFEFWPGEVISVDRTKREVVLSPLHASDGTKVLESRTLKYDAIILAVGSCANDFGTPGVAEHCLFIDNLIEANSFNEKFRMEILKSFANSSKLDIAIVGGGATGTQLAAELHKSLEIVDPLSLHAFGKAPPKLSVTLLQSGPRILPAFPESVSIAAQKELERLGVTVRTSSRVAAADATGFILKDGSHIAATLRVWAAGVKAPEVTKAYGGLSLNRSGQITVKPNLSSVDDDRIFAMGDCSFIADEPLPATAQVARQQAHHLAQHLPAWLEHGKEVPSCIFHNKGAIVALGNYNGWAALPGGTVLGGGIMHGLSARLGHIMLYRKHQIELFGYFRGMASIVADWIEAIIRPSVRLD
;
A
#
# COMPACT_ATOMS: atom_id res chain seq x y z
N MET A 1 4.16 40.72 -11.95
CA MET A 1 3.86 39.73 -10.89
C MET A 1 5.07 38.82 -10.78
N ALA A 2 5.65 38.63 -9.59
CA ALA A 2 6.76 37.69 -9.43
C ALA A 2 6.31 36.28 -9.88
N SER A 3 7.16 35.54 -10.59
CA SER A 3 6.83 34.16 -10.95
C SER A 3 6.67 33.34 -9.67
N LYS A 4 5.54 32.64 -9.53
CA LYS A 4 5.33 31.73 -8.39
C LYS A 4 6.36 30.61 -8.45
N SER A 5 6.88 30.21 -7.31
CA SER A 5 7.77 29.05 -7.25
C SER A 5 7.03 27.77 -7.59
N GLU A 6 7.71 26.88 -8.31
CA GLU A 6 7.15 25.64 -8.83
C GLU A 6 7.50 24.45 -7.94
N ILE A 7 6.51 23.87 -7.25
CA ILE A 7 6.69 22.68 -6.42
C ILE A 7 5.96 21.50 -7.05
N LEU A 8 6.73 20.53 -7.54
CA LEU A 8 6.21 19.28 -8.08
C LEU A 8 6.24 18.18 -7.01
N ILE A 9 5.13 17.45 -6.85
CA ILE A 9 5.03 16.29 -5.99
C ILE A 9 4.69 15.10 -6.88
N VAL A 10 5.57 14.10 -6.95
CA VAL A 10 5.42 12.95 -7.84
C VAL A 10 4.98 11.73 -7.01
N GLY A 11 3.73 11.31 -7.18
CA GLY A 11 3.09 10.21 -6.47
C GLY A 11 2.10 10.68 -5.41
N GLY A 12 0.81 10.42 -5.61
CA GLY A 12 -0.33 10.71 -4.74
C GLY A 12 -0.64 9.62 -3.71
N GLY A 13 0.38 8.86 -3.28
CA GLY A 13 0.27 7.92 -2.17
C GLY A 13 0.07 8.61 -0.81
N VAL A 14 0.33 7.89 0.29
CA VAL A 14 0.15 8.40 1.67
C VAL A 14 0.96 9.69 1.90
N ALA A 15 2.22 9.72 1.47
CA ALA A 15 3.09 10.88 1.65
C ALA A 15 2.70 12.05 0.75
N GLY A 16 2.62 11.82 -0.57
CA GLY A 16 2.45 12.91 -1.53
C GLY A 16 1.10 13.61 -1.45
N LEU A 17 -0.01 12.89 -1.27
CA LEU A 17 -1.32 13.55 -1.11
C LEU A 17 -1.41 14.36 0.18
N ALA A 18 -0.82 13.83 1.27
CA ALA A 18 -0.75 14.51 2.56
C ALA A 18 0.10 15.79 2.49
N LEU A 19 1.21 15.76 1.74
CA LEU A 19 2.06 16.94 1.49
C LEU A 19 1.33 17.97 0.61
N ALA A 20 0.78 17.54 -0.53
CA ALA A 20 0.06 18.41 -1.48
C ALA A 20 -1.11 19.13 -0.80
N THR A 21 -1.90 18.40 -0.01
CA THR A 21 -3.03 18.97 0.74
C THR A 21 -2.58 20.03 1.75
N ARG A 22 -1.45 19.82 2.43
CA ARG A 22 -0.91 20.77 3.42
C ARG A 22 -0.31 22.00 2.78
N LEU A 23 0.57 21.83 1.80
CA LEU A 23 1.19 22.95 1.08
C LEU A 23 0.14 23.78 0.34
N GLY A 24 -0.86 23.11 -0.24
CA GLY A 24 -2.01 23.77 -0.86
C GLY A 24 -2.80 24.63 0.13
N LYS A 25 -3.14 24.09 1.32
CA LYS A 25 -3.80 24.86 2.39
C LYS A 25 -2.98 26.03 2.95
N THR A 26 -1.66 26.04 2.78
CA THR A 26 -0.75 27.09 3.25
C THR A 26 -0.30 28.00 2.10
N ILE A 27 0.86 27.72 1.51
CA ILE A 27 1.51 28.57 0.49
C ILE A 27 0.80 28.55 -0.86
N GLY A 28 0.08 27.46 -1.19
CA GLY A 28 -0.74 27.38 -2.40
C GLY A 28 -1.92 28.35 -2.35
N ARG A 29 -2.69 28.32 -1.24
CA ARG A 29 -3.80 29.24 -0.97
C ARG A 29 -3.36 30.70 -0.92
N GLN A 30 -2.18 30.97 -0.38
CA GLN A 30 -1.59 32.31 -0.34
C GLN A 30 -1.05 32.77 -1.71
N GLY A 31 -1.01 31.88 -2.71
CA GLY A 31 -0.49 32.19 -4.04
C GLY A 31 1.02 32.37 -4.09
N LYS A 32 1.76 31.93 -3.07
CA LYS A 32 3.23 32.05 -3.00
C LYS A 32 3.96 31.00 -3.83
N ALA A 33 3.38 29.81 -3.97
CA ALA A 33 3.89 28.72 -4.80
C ALA A 33 2.76 28.07 -5.60
N ARG A 34 3.09 27.51 -6.76
CA ARG A 34 2.21 26.58 -7.49
C ARG A 34 2.56 25.17 -7.05
N ILE A 35 1.59 24.48 -6.46
CA ILE A 35 1.73 23.11 -5.97
C ILE A 35 1.09 22.18 -6.99
N THR A 36 1.87 21.27 -7.55
CA THR A 36 1.41 20.34 -8.58
C THR A 36 1.65 18.90 -8.13
N LEU A 37 0.57 18.14 -7.98
CA LEU A 37 0.60 16.70 -7.74
C LEU A 37 0.53 15.95 -9.07
N ILE A 38 1.52 15.10 -9.34
CA ILE A 38 1.58 14.24 -10.52
C ILE A 38 1.38 12.79 -10.09
N ASP A 39 0.41 12.09 -10.66
CA ASP A 39 0.23 10.65 -10.46
C ASP A 39 -0.39 10.01 -11.71
N LYS A 40 -0.07 8.74 -11.97
CA LYS A 40 -0.65 7.96 -13.06
C LYS A 40 -2.06 7.45 -12.78
N SER A 41 -2.41 7.35 -11.50
CA SER A 41 -3.75 7.07 -11.00
C SER A 41 -4.54 8.36 -10.83
N PHE A 42 -5.87 8.28 -10.90
CA PHE A 42 -6.77 9.42 -10.70
C PHE A 42 -7.25 9.58 -9.25
N SER A 43 -6.85 8.66 -8.37
CA SER A 43 -7.30 8.63 -6.99
C SER A 43 -6.27 8.03 -6.07
N HIS A 44 -6.20 8.54 -4.84
CA HIS A 44 -5.51 7.90 -3.75
C HIS A 44 -6.29 6.70 -3.22
N VAL A 45 -5.55 5.65 -2.84
CA VAL A 45 -6.07 4.44 -2.20
C VAL A 45 -5.28 4.20 -0.92
N TRP A 46 -5.99 3.84 0.14
CA TRP A 46 -5.35 3.46 1.40
C TRP A 46 -4.75 2.06 1.29
N LYS A 47 -3.49 1.99 0.84
CA LYS A 47 -2.74 0.73 0.62
C LYS A 47 -2.85 -0.29 1.78
N PRO A 48 -2.88 0.09 3.07
CA PRO A 48 -3.05 -0.87 4.16
C PRO A 48 -4.33 -1.73 4.07
N MET A 49 -5.33 -1.35 3.25
CA MET A 49 -6.57 -2.12 3.06
C MET A 49 -6.57 -3.01 1.81
N LEU A 50 -5.49 -3.05 1.02
CA LEU A 50 -5.48 -3.84 -0.23
C LEU A 50 -5.75 -5.34 -0.02
N HIS A 51 -5.40 -5.89 1.15
CA HIS A 51 -5.70 -7.28 1.50
C HIS A 51 -7.20 -7.55 1.66
N CYS A 52 -7.97 -6.57 2.16
CA CYS A 52 -9.44 -6.65 2.23
C CYS A 52 -10.06 -6.59 0.83
N PHE A 53 -9.56 -5.70 -0.02
CA PHE A 53 -10.03 -5.56 -1.41
C PHE A 53 -9.73 -6.82 -2.22
N ALA A 54 -8.52 -7.37 -2.10
CA ALA A 54 -8.15 -8.63 -2.74
C ALA A 54 -9.08 -9.77 -2.31
N ALA A 55 -9.41 -9.87 -1.02
CA ALA A 55 -10.32 -10.89 -0.53
C ALA A 55 -11.81 -10.62 -0.86
N GLY A 56 -12.20 -9.40 -1.21
CA GLY A 56 -13.61 -9.01 -1.44
C GLY A 56 -14.40 -8.78 -0.15
N THR A 57 -13.71 -8.46 0.95
CA THR A 57 -14.32 -8.26 2.27
C THR A 57 -14.64 -6.80 2.59
N VAL A 58 -14.20 -5.86 1.73
CA VAL A 58 -14.50 -4.43 1.76
C VAL A 58 -14.62 -3.91 0.32
N LEU A 59 -15.50 -2.94 0.08
CA LEU A 59 -15.70 -2.31 -1.23
C LEU A 59 -14.60 -1.30 -1.57
N ASN A 60 -14.18 -1.29 -2.83
CA ASN A 60 -13.15 -0.40 -3.34
C ASN A 60 -13.60 1.07 -3.47
N GLU A 61 -14.88 1.30 -3.77
CA GLU A 61 -15.35 2.58 -4.31
C GLU A 61 -15.44 3.68 -3.26
N ASN A 62 -15.80 3.34 -2.02
CA ASN A 62 -15.96 4.30 -0.93
C ASN A 62 -14.62 4.75 -0.31
N ASP A 63 -13.52 4.06 -0.65
CA ASP A 63 -12.20 4.29 -0.05
C ASP A 63 -11.21 5.02 -0.97
N ARG A 64 -11.71 5.54 -2.10
CA ARG A 64 -10.92 6.30 -3.08
C ARG A 64 -11.07 7.80 -2.88
N ILE A 65 -9.95 8.52 -2.87
CA ILE A 65 -9.95 9.98 -2.83
C ILE A 65 -9.54 10.51 -4.20
N SER A 66 -10.48 11.10 -4.92
CA SER A 66 -10.22 11.72 -6.23
C SER A 66 -9.19 12.84 -6.11
N PHE A 67 -8.11 12.75 -6.89
CA PHE A 67 -7.08 13.79 -6.87
C PHE A 67 -7.61 15.13 -7.41
N ILE A 68 -8.48 15.10 -8.41
CA ILE A 68 -9.10 16.31 -8.97
C ILE A 68 -9.96 17.02 -7.91
N SER A 69 -10.80 16.26 -7.19
CA SER A 69 -11.66 16.81 -6.14
C SER A 69 -10.84 17.37 -4.97
N GLN A 70 -9.81 16.63 -4.54
CA GLN A 70 -8.92 17.04 -3.46
C GLN A 70 -8.10 18.28 -3.84
N ALA A 71 -7.59 18.34 -5.08
CA ALA A 71 -6.86 19.47 -5.65
C ALA A 71 -7.70 20.75 -5.63
N SER A 72 -8.91 20.67 -6.17
CA SER A 72 -9.87 21.78 -6.19
C SER A 72 -10.20 22.28 -4.79
N SER A 73 -10.42 21.35 -3.84
CA SER A 73 -10.78 21.70 -2.46
C SER A 73 -9.62 22.25 -1.62
N HIS A 74 -8.37 22.08 -2.06
CA HIS A 74 -7.19 22.38 -1.24
C HIS A 74 -6.10 23.19 -1.94
N HIS A 75 -6.43 23.91 -3.02
CA HIS A 75 -5.55 24.89 -3.67
C HIS A 75 -4.21 24.31 -4.16
N PHE A 76 -4.26 23.12 -4.77
CA PHE A 76 -3.16 22.57 -5.56
C PHE A 76 -3.69 22.09 -6.91
N GLU A 77 -2.80 21.80 -7.86
CA GLU A 77 -3.13 21.26 -9.18
C GLU A 77 -2.88 19.76 -9.23
N PHE A 78 -3.74 19.01 -9.93
CA PHE A 78 -3.49 17.62 -10.24
C PHE A 78 -3.17 17.46 -11.73
N TRP A 79 -2.06 16.79 -12.02
CA TRP A 79 -1.58 16.51 -13.37
C TRP A 79 -1.51 14.99 -13.58
N PRO A 80 -2.45 14.40 -14.35
CA PRO A 80 -2.44 12.96 -14.59
C PRO A 80 -1.27 12.59 -15.51
N GLY A 81 -0.50 11.57 -15.13
CA GLY A 81 0.60 11.04 -15.92
C GLY A 81 1.70 10.40 -15.08
N GLU A 82 2.55 9.61 -15.72
CA GLU A 82 3.72 9.02 -15.09
C GLU A 82 4.97 9.84 -15.42
N VAL A 83 5.72 10.24 -14.39
CA VAL A 83 7.03 10.88 -14.60
C VAL A 83 8.02 9.83 -15.04
N ILE A 84 8.52 9.93 -16.27
CA ILE A 84 9.43 8.97 -16.89
C ILE A 84 10.88 9.44 -16.93
N SER A 85 11.14 10.73 -16.71
CA SER A 85 12.50 11.26 -16.56
C SER A 85 12.53 12.55 -15.75
N VAL A 86 13.69 12.81 -15.15
CA VAL A 86 14.01 14.05 -14.43
C VAL A 86 15.33 14.58 -14.99
N ASP A 87 15.31 15.77 -15.59
CA ASP A 87 16.50 16.51 -16.01
C ASP A 87 16.86 17.53 -14.94
N ARG A 88 17.90 17.21 -14.16
CA ARG A 88 18.40 18.05 -13.07
C ARG A 88 19.04 19.35 -13.54
N THR A 89 19.64 19.34 -14.73
CA THR A 89 20.33 20.51 -15.29
C THR A 89 19.33 21.55 -15.75
N LYS A 90 18.29 21.10 -16.46
CA LYS A 90 17.20 21.98 -16.94
C LYS A 90 16.12 22.23 -15.89
N ARG A 91 16.11 21.45 -14.80
CA ARG A 91 15.08 21.43 -13.77
C ARG A 91 13.70 21.15 -14.34
N GLU A 92 13.64 20.09 -15.13
CA GLU A 92 12.45 19.66 -15.87
C GLU A 92 12.13 18.20 -15.59
N VAL A 93 10.84 17.87 -15.57
CA VAL A 93 10.35 16.49 -15.59
C VAL A 93 9.55 16.23 -16.85
N VAL A 94 9.64 15.00 -17.36
CA VAL A 94 8.86 14.56 -18.52
C VAL A 94 7.81 13.56 -18.05
N LEU A 95 6.55 13.84 -18.39
CA LEU A 95 5.43 12.94 -18.20
C LEU A 95 5.20 12.16 -19.49
N SER A 96 4.97 10.85 -19.36
CA SER A 96 4.59 10.01 -20.49
C SER A 96 3.25 10.45 -21.10
N PRO A 97 3.01 10.11 -22.39
CA PRO A 97 1.69 10.22 -22.98
C PRO A 97 0.67 9.41 -22.17
N LEU A 98 -0.52 9.98 -21.97
CA LEU A 98 -1.61 9.29 -21.29
C LEU A 98 -2.46 8.57 -22.33
N HIS A 99 -2.72 7.29 -22.11
CA HIS A 99 -3.59 6.47 -22.96
C HIS A 99 -4.84 6.05 -22.18
N ALA A 100 -5.96 5.95 -22.87
CA ALA A 100 -7.17 5.33 -22.37
C ALA A 100 -7.02 3.79 -22.37
N SER A 101 -7.99 3.10 -21.75
CA SER A 101 -7.98 1.64 -21.62
C SER A 101 -8.03 0.90 -22.96
N ASP A 102 -8.58 1.53 -24.00
CA ASP A 102 -8.62 1.00 -25.37
C ASP A 102 -7.33 1.29 -26.17
N GLY A 103 -6.32 1.92 -25.54
CA GLY A 103 -5.07 2.31 -26.18
C GLY A 103 -5.12 3.67 -26.88
N THR A 104 -6.26 4.37 -26.88
CA THR A 104 -6.38 5.70 -27.49
C THR A 104 -5.51 6.71 -26.73
N LYS A 105 -4.64 7.44 -27.43
CA LYS A 105 -3.82 8.49 -26.83
C LYS A 105 -4.71 9.69 -26.45
N VAL A 106 -4.77 10.00 -25.16
CA VAL A 106 -5.59 11.09 -24.57
C VAL A 106 -4.76 12.36 -24.40
N LEU A 107 -3.51 12.23 -23.96
CA LEU A 107 -2.60 13.37 -23.79
C LEU A 107 -1.23 13.05 -24.39
N GLU A 108 -0.61 14.05 -25.00
CA GLU A 108 0.78 13.97 -25.42
C GLU A 108 1.74 13.96 -24.22
N SER A 109 3.00 13.63 -24.51
CA SER A 109 4.12 13.84 -23.59
C SER A 109 4.17 15.32 -23.18
N ARG A 110 4.41 15.56 -21.89
CA ARG A 110 4.41 16.92 -21.31
C ARG A 110 5.66 17.14 -20.49
N THR A 111 6.19 18.35 -20.54
CA THR A 111 7.35 18.76 -19.74
C THR A 111 6.95 19.82 -18.74
N LEU A 112 7.34 19.64 -17.48
CA LEU A 112 7.10 20.62 -16.41
C LEU A 112 8.42 21.05 -15.79
N LYS A 113 8.55 22.35 -15.53
CA LYS A 113 9.68 22.93 -14.78
C LYS A 113 9.41 22.87 -13.28
N TYR A 114 10.47 22.83 -12.49
CA TYR A 114 10.38 22.88 -11.03
C TYR A 114 11.45 23.76 -10.40
N ASP A 115 11.11 24.36 -9.26
CA ASP A 115 12.07 24.91 -8.31
C ASP A 115 12.38 23.89 -7.21
N ALA A 116 11.39 23.07 -6.85
CA ALA A 116 11.56 21.89 -6.01
C ALA A 116 10.72 20.72 -6.53
N ILE A 117 11.26 19.51 -6.43
CA ILE A 117 10.55 18.27 -6.73
C ILE A 117 10.63 17.33 -5.54
N ILE A 118 9.48 16.77 -5.17
CA ILE A 118 9.35 15.79 -4.10
C ILE A 118 8.90 14.47 -4.70
N LEU A 119 9.78 13.48 -4.68
CA LEU A 119 9.57 12.13 -5.19
C LEU A 119 8.94 11.26 -4.10
N ALA A 120 7.71 10.83 -4.32
CA ALA A 120 6.88 10.06 -3.40
C ALA A 120 6.18 8.89 -4.12
N VAL A 121 6.89 8.26 -5.06
CA VAL A 121 6.37 7.19 -5.95
C VAL A 121 6.11 5.86 -5.23
N GLY A 122 6.47 5.76 -3.95
CA GLY A 122 6.21 4.59 -3.11
C GLY A 122 7.05 3.38 -3.50
N SER A 123 6.48 2.19 -3.37
CA SER A 123 7.10 0.91 -3.69
C SER A 123 6.18 0.00 -4.50
N CYS A 124 6.78 -1.04 -5.08
CA CYS A 124 6.15 -2.23 -5.64
C CYS A 124 6.73 -3.50 -4.99
N ALA A 125 6.14 -4.65 -5.27
CA ALA A 125 6.58 -5.95 -4.79
C ALA A 125 7.98 -6.25 -5.28
N ASN A 126 8.72 -6.93 -4.42
CA ASN A 126 10.03 -7.44 -4.75
C ASN A 126 9.92 -8.94 -4.99
N ASP A 127 9.99 -9.36 -6.25
CA ASP A 127 10.12 -10.77 -6.62
C ASP A 127 11.51 -11.35 -6.29
N PHE A 128 12.48 -10.50 -5.91
CA PHE A 128 13.89 -10.81 -5.68
C PHE A 128 14.59 -11.48 -6.87
N GLY A 129 14.04 -11.35 -8.08
CA GLY A 129 14.50 -12.11 -9.25
C GLY A 129 14.30 -13.62 -9.10
N THR A 130 13.35 -14.05 -8.25
CA THR A 130 13.02 -15.47 -8.04
C THR A 130 12.38 -16.03 -9.33
N PRO A 131 12.97 -17.08 -9.96
CA PRO A 131 12.47 -17.59 -11.23
C PRO A 131 10.98 -17.95 -11.20
N GLY A 132 10.23 -17.55 -12.21
CA GLY A 132 8.82 -17.86 -12.38
C GLY A 132 7.85 -17.01 -11.55
N VAL A 133 8.34 -16.19 -10.61
CA VAL A 133 7.44 -15.40 -9.73
C VAL A 133 6.71 -14.32 -10.53
N ALA A 134 7.40 -13.58 -11.38
CA ALA A 134 6.78 -12.53 -12.20
C ALA A 134 5.75 -13.10 -13.20
N GLU A 135 5.98 -14.32 -13.71
CA GLU A 135 5.12 -14.96 -14.70
C GLU A 135 3.91 -15.67 -14.10
N HIS A 136 4.06 -16.23 -12.90
CA HIS A 136 3.08 -17.17 -12.33
C HIS A 136 2.38 -16.68 -11.06
N CYS A 137 2.86 -15.61 -10.42
CA CYS A 137 2.28 -15.09 -9.18
C CYS A 137 1.39 -13.87 -9.41
N LEU A 138 0.43 -13.73 -8.50
CA LEU A 138 -0.38 -12.54 -8.33
C LEU A 138 0.26 -11.68 -7.24
N PHE A 139 0.28 -10.37 -7.45
CA PHE A 139 0.73 -9.37 -6.49
C PHE A 139 -0.48 -8.60 -5.95
N ILE A 140 -0.26 -7.83 -4.87
CA ILE A 140 -1.30 -7.03 -4.22
C ILE A 140 -0.67 -5.69 -3.76
N ASP A 141 -0.02 -4.98 -4.68
CA ASP A 141 0.68 -3.71 -4.36
C ASP A 141 -0.16 -2.47 -4.65
N ASN A 142 -1.16 -2.62 -5.51
CA ASN A 142 -2.05 -1.56 -5.93
C ASN A 142 -3.49 -2.09 -6.12
N LEU A 143 -4.41 -1.15 -6.33
CA LEU A 143 -5.84 -1.47 -6.43
C LEU A 143 -6.16 -2.33 -7.67
N ILE A 144 -5.46 -2.12 -8.78
CA ILE A 144 -5.68 -2.90 -10.02
C ILE A 144 -5.33 -4.37 -9.76
N GLU A 145 -4.19 -4.60 -9.13
CA GLU A 145 -3.73 -5.95 -8.75
C GLU A 145 -4.63 -6.61 -7.70
N ALA A 146 -5.04 -5.88 -6.67
CA ALA A 146 -5.98 -6.38 -5.68
C ALA A 146 -7.32 -6.80 -6.33
N ASN A 147 -7.85 -6.00 -7.24
CA ASN A 147 -9.08 -6.31 -7.96
C ASN A 147 -8.90 -7.47 -8.94
N SER A 148 -7.78 -7.55 -9.64
CA SER A 148 -7.47 -8.67 -10.53
C SER A 148 -7.34 -9.97 -9.74
N PHE A 149 -6.73 -9.93 -8.55
CA PHE A 149 -6.71 -11.07 -7.65
C PHE A 149 -8.13 -11.45 -7.22
N ASN A 150 -8.95 -10.48 -6.81
CA ASN A 150 -10.33 -10.72 -6.39
C ASN A 150 -11.16 -11.39 -7.49
N GLU A 151 -11.09 -10.87 -8.70
CA GLU A 151 -11.78 -11.43 -9.87
C GLU A 151 -11.37 -12.89 -10.12
N LYS A 152 -10.05 -13.16 -10.15
CA LYS A 152 -9.51 -14.52 -10.32
C LYS A 152 -9.95 -15.44 -9.19
N PHE A 153 -9.87 -14.98 -7.95
CA PHE A 153 -10.30 -15.73 -6.77
C PHE A 153 -11.77 -16.14 -6.88
N ARG A 154 -12.64 -15.20 -7.27
CA ARG A 154 -14.07 -15.44 -7.46
C ARG A 154 -14.34 -16.47 -8.55
N MET A 155 -13.64 -16.36 -9.69
CA MET A 155 -13.78 -17.32 -10.80
C MET A 155 -13.28 -18.71 -10.42
N GLU A 156 -12.17 -18.83 -9.69
CA GLU A 156 -11.66 -20.12 -9.23
C GLU A 156 -12.56 -20.76 -8.17
N ILE A 157 -13.19 -19.96 -7.29
CA ILE A 157 -14.24 -20.46 -6.39
C ILE A 157 -15.37 -21.08 -7.21
N LEU A 158 -15.92 -20.37 -8.20
CA LEU A 158 -17.04 -20.88 -9.02
C LEU A 158 -16.66 -22.16 -9.77
N LYS A 159 -15.47 -22.23 -10.37
CA LYS A 159 -14.96 -23.45 -11.01
C LYS A 159 -14.84 -24.60 -10.02
N SER A 160 -14.35 -24.32 -8.82
CA SER A 160 -14.17 -25.28 -7.75
C SER A 160 -15.51 -25.85 -7.28
N PHE A 161 -16.55 -25.02 -7.13
CA PHE A 161 -17.92 -25.46 -6.85
C PHE A 161 -18.52 -26.29 -8.00
N ALA A 162 -18.37 -25.86 -9.25
CA ALA A 162 -18.91 -26.56 -10.41
C ALA A 162 -18.33 -27.98 -10.58
N ASN A 163 -17.03 -28.13 -10.33
CA ASN A 163 -16.28 -29.36 -10.57
C ASN A 163 -16.04 -30.21 -9.32
N SER A 164 -16.40 -29.72 -8.13
CA SER A 164 -15.98 -30.30 -6.84
C SER A 164 -14.47 -30.49 -6.74
N SER A 165 -13.70 -29.61 -7.37
CA SER A 165 -12.24 -29.65 -7.33
C SER A 165 -11.72 -28.90 -6.11
N LYS A 166 -10.58 -29.32 -5.58
CA LYS A 166 -9.86 -28.57 -4.55
C LYS A 166 -9.39 -27.22 -5.11
N LEU A 167 -9.47 -26.16 -4.33
CA LEU A 167 -8.84 -24.87 -4.65
C LEU A 167 -7.77 -24.57 -3.60
N ASP A 168 -6.53 -24.52 -4.08
CA ASP A 168 -5.34 -24.31 -3.27
C ASP A 168 -4.79 -22.90 -3.51
N ILE A 169 -4.63 -22.17 -2.41
CA ILE A 169 -4.08 -20.81 -2.41
C ILE A 169 -2.80 -20.84 -1.59
N ALA A 170 -1.69 -20.42 -2.18
CA ALA A 170 -0.43 -20.26 -1.47
C ALA A 170 0.00 -18.79 -1.48
N ILE A 171 0.28 -18.27 -0.30
CA ILE A 171 0.71 -16.89 -0.07
C ILE A 171 2.16 -16.93 0.41
N VAL A 172 3.05 -16.26 -0.31
CA VAL A 172 4.46 -16.11 0.08
C VAL A 172 4.64 -14.78 0.79
N GLY A 173 5.17 -14.81 2.01
CA GLY A 173 5.45 -13.64 2.83
C GLY A 173 4.56 -13.57 4.07
N GLY A 174 5.07 -14.04 5.20
CA GLY A 174 4.44 -13.95 6.52
C GLY A 174 4.53 -12.55 7.15
N GLY A 175 4.56 -11.48 6.36
CA GLY A 175 4.46 -10.10 6.85
C GLY A 175 3.01 -9.73 7.20
N ALA A 176 2.75 -8.45 7.50
CA ALA A 176 1.39 -7.98 7.77
C ALA A 176 0.44 -8.31 6.61
N THR A 177 0.79 -7.91 5.38
CA THR A 177 -0.03 -8.14 4.18
C THR A 177 -0.43 -9.60 3.99
N GLY A 178 0.54 -10.54 3.96
CA GLY A 178 0.24 -11.96 3.72
C GLY A 178 -0.54 -12.61 4.86
N THR A 179 -0.24 -12.26 6.11
CA THR A 179 -0.96 -12.78 7.29
C THR A 179 -2.41 -12.30 7.32
N GLN A 180 -2.64 -11.01 7.05
CA GLN A 180 -3.99 -10.44 7.03
C GLN A 180 -4.80 -10.93 5.83
N LEU A 181 -4.17 -11.06 4.66
CA LEU A 181 -4.80 -11.64 3.48
C LEU A 181 -5.26 -13.09 3.74
N ALA A 182 -4.42 -13.92 4.37
CA ALA A 182 -4.80 -15.30 4.70
C ALA A 182 -6.08 -15.37 5.55
N ALA A 183 -6.21 -14.48 6.54
CA ALA A 183 -7.40 -14.37 7.37
C ALA A 183 -8.62 -13.82 6.62
N GLU A 184 -8.44 -12.79 5.78
CA GLU A 184 -9.55 -12.23 4.99
C GLU A 184 -10.06 -13.22 3.92
N LEU A 185 -9.17 -14.01 3.30
CA LEU A 185 -9.58 -15.09 2.39
C LEU A 185 -10.45 -16.12 3.11
N HIS A 186 -10.05 -16.56 4.31
CA HIS A 186 -10.89 -17.45 5.11
C HIS A 186 -12.28 -16.83 5.39
N LYS A 187 -12.33 -15.54 5.75
CA LYS A 187 -13.59 -14.82 5.99
C LYS A 187 -14.50 -14.77 4.75
N SER A 188 -13.93 -14.49 3.58
CA SER A 188 -14.71 -14.51 2.34
C SER A 188 -15.34 -15.87 2.09
N LEU A 189 -14.66 -16.95 2.47
CA LEU A 189 -15.13 -18.32 2.30
C LEU A 189 -16.17 -18.75 3.34
N GLU A 190 -16.07 -18.26 4.58
CA GLU A 190 -17.07 -18.50 5.63
C GLU A 190 -18.46 -17.93 5.24
N ILE A 191 -18.47 -16.82 4.48
CA ILE A 191 -19.72 -16.16 4.06
C ILE A 191 -20.30 -16.74 2.77
N VAL A 192 -19.50 -17.46 1.97
CA VAL A 192 -20.03 -18.38 0.95
C VAL A 192 -20.53 -19.62 1.67
N ASP A 193 -21.61 -19.45 2.44
CA ASP A 193 -22.36 -20.55 3.04
C ASP A 193 -22.66 -21.57 1.93
N PRO A 194 -22.35 -22.86 2.12
CA PRO A 194 -22.73 -23.94 1.19
C PRO A 194 -24.20 -23.87 0.74
N LEU A 195 -25.09 -23.25 1.54
CA LEU A 195 -26.51 -23.05 1.23
C LEU A 195 -26.77 -21.93 0.19
N SER A 196 -25.84 -21.03 -0.08
CA SER A 196 -26.09 -19.85 -0.94
C SER A 196 -25.84 -20.11 -2.44
N LEU A 197 -25.06 -21.14 -2.80
CA LEU A 197 -24.79 -21.53 -4.20
C LEU A 197 -25.50 -22.85 -4.55
N HIS A 198 -26.82 -22.87 -4.42
CA HIS A 198 -27.68 -24.01 -4.71
C HIS A 198 -27.55 -24.57 -6.15
N ALA A 199 -27.06 -23.78 -7.11
CA ALA A 199 -27.04 -24.12 -8.54
C ALA A 199 -26.13 -25.30 -8.91
N PHE A 200 -25.16 -25.70 -8.05
CA PHE A 200 -24.21 -26.76 -8.40
C PHE A 200 -24.57 -28.14 -7.84
N GLY A 201 -25.54 -28.25 -6.92
CA GLY A 201 -26.02 -29.53 -6.38
C GLY A 201 -24.94 -30.43 -5.74
N LYS A 202 -23.74 -29.91 -5.51
CA LYS A 202 -22.54 -30.64 -5.08
C LYS A 202 -22.04 -30.08 -3.74
N ALA A 203 -21.37 -30.95 -2.97
CA ALA A 203 -20.74 -30.56 -1.71
C ALA A 203 -19.76 -29.39 -1.92
N PRO A 204 -19.64 -28.47 -0.94
CA PRO A 204 -18.71 -27.35 -1.03
C PRO A 204 -17.27 -27.87 -1.26
N PRO A 205 -16.50 -27.23 -2.14
CA PRO A 205 -15.16 -27.71 -2.45
C PRO A 205 -14.22 -27.59 -1.25
N LYS A 206 -13.21 -28.47 -1.20
CA LYS A 206 -12.14 -28.35 -0.21
C LYS A 206 -11.24 -27.17 -0.58
N LEU A 207 -11.22 -26.16 0.27
CA LEU A 207 -10.36 -24.98 0.12
C LEU A 207 -9.17 -25.10 1.07
N SER A 208 -7.98 -24.77 0.60
CA SER A 208 -6.81 -24.73 1.47
C SER A 208 -5.97 -23.48 1.21
N VAL A 209 -5.61 -22.81 2.30
CA VAL A 209 -4.74 -21.63 2.28
C VAL A 209 -3.43 -22.01 2.98
N THR A 210 -2.32 -21.82 2.28
CA THR A 210 -0.97 -22.04 2.82
C THR A 210 -0.22 -20.72 2.89
N LEU A 211 0.27 -20.33 4.06
CA LEU A 211 1.12 -19.17 4.26
C LEU A 211 2.58 -19.61 4.40
N LEU A 212 3.41 -19.23 3.44
CA LEU A 212 4.85 -19.53 3.41
C LEU A 212 5.65 -18.35 3.94
N GLN A 213 6.53 -18.61 4.90
CA GLN A 213 7.42 -17.61 5.47
C GLN A 213 8.86 -18.13 5.50
N SER A 214 9.79 -17.32 4.98
CA SER A 214 11.19 -17.73 4.85
C SER A 214 11.93 -17.78 6.19
N GLY A 215 11.58 -16.90 7.13
CA GLY A 215 12.11 -16.87 8.49
C GLY A 215 11.37 -17.80 9.45
N PRO A 216 11.82 -17.90 10.71
CA PRO A 216 11.27 -18.86 11.69
C PRO A 216 9.86 -18.50 12.18
N ARG A 217 9.40 -17.26 11.97
CA ARG A 217 8.11 -16.75 12.43
C ARG A 217 7.47 -15.78 11.44
N ILE A 218 6.15 -15.73 11.46
CA ILE A 218 5.34 -14.69 10.82
C ILE A 218 5.38 -13.39 11.65
N LEU A 219 4.98 -12.28 11.04
CA LEU A 219 4.98 -10.94 11.62
C LEU A 219 6.31 -10.58 12.32
N PRO A 220 7.48 -10.74 11.67
CA PRO A 220 8.78 -10.60 12.34
C PRO A 220 9.05 -9.19 12.89
N ALA A 221 8.31 -8.18 12.42
CA ALA A 221 8.36 -6.81 12.92
C ALA A 221 7.57 -6.59 14.24
N PHE A 222 6.83 -7.59 14.70
CA PHE A 222 6.08 -7.57 15.96
C PHE A 222 6.82 -8.37 17.04
N PRO A 223 6.51 -8.13 18.33
CA PRO A 223 6.98 -8.99 19.42
C PRO A 223 6.62 -10.45 19.18
N GLU A 224 7.49 -11.37 19.61
CA GLU A 224 7.34 -12.81 19.36
C GLU A 224 6.03 -13.40 19.89
N SER A 225 5.52 -12.88 21.01
CA SER A 225 4.22 -13.26 21.55
C SER A 225 3.07 -13.00 20.56
N VAL A 226 3.13 -11.91 19.79
CA VAL A 226 2.15 -11.60 18.73
C VAL A 226 2.30 -12.57 17.57
N SER A 227 3.53 -12.89 17.15
CA SER A 227 3.79 -13.88 16.10
C SER A 227 3.19 -15.26 16.45
N ILE A 228 3.43 -15.73 17.68
CA ILE A 228 2.90 -17.02 18.17
C ILE A 228 1.37 -16.99 18.20
N ALA A 229 0.78 -15.92 18.77
CA ALA A 229 -0.67 -15.80 18.88
C ALA A 229 -1.35 -15.70 17.51
N ALA A 230 -0.77 -14.96 16.57
CA ALA A 230 -1.27 -14.84 15.21
C ALA A 230 -1.18 -16.16 14.44
N GLN A 231 -0.08 -16.91 14.59
CA GLN A 231 0.07 -18.22 13.96
C GLN A 231 -0.99 -19.19 14.48
N LYS A 232 -1.15 -19.29 15.80
CA LYS A 232 -2.17 -20.14 16.42
C LYS A 232 -3.59 -19.78 15.94
N GLU A 233 -3.86 -18.49 15.79
CA GLU A 233 -5.15 -18.02 15.27
C GLU A 233 -5.36 -18.43 13.81
N LEU A 234 -4.37 -18.23 12.94
CA LEU A 234 -4.45 -18.67 11.54
C LEU A 234 -4.63 -20.18 11.41
N GLU A 235 -3.90 -20.98 12.19
CA GLU A 235 -4.04 -22.43 12.22
C GLU A 235 -5.43 -22.86 12.71
N ARG A 236 -6.02 -22.13 13.66
CA ARG A 236 -7.41 -22.34 14.10
C ARG A 236 -8.43 -22.07 12.98
N LEU A 237 -8.12 -21.14 12.07
CA LEU A 237 -8.90 -20.86 10.86
C LEU A 237 -8.59 -21.85 9.71
N GLY A 238 -7.80 -22.90 9.96
CA GLY A 238 -7.46 -23.90 8.94
C GLY A 238 -6.41 -23.45 7.93
N VAL A 239 -5.73 -22.33 8.16
CA VAL A 239 -4.58 -21.90 7.35
C VAL A 239 -3.36 -22.74 7.72
N THR A 240 -2.71 -23.33 6.73
CA THR A 240 -1.44 -24.04 6.94
C THR A 240 -0.30 -23.03 6.95
N VAL A 241 0.27 -22.74 8.12
CA VAL A 241 1.41 -21.84 8.26
C VAL A 241 2.72 -22.63 8.19
N ARG A 242 3.55 -22.36 7.18
CA ARG A 242 4.88 -22.96 7.03
C ARG A 242 5.97 -21.90 7.15
N THR A 243 6.59 -21.84 8.33
CA THR A 243 7.78 -21.02 8.57
C THR A 243 9.04 -21.75 8.11
N SER A 244 10.18 -21.04 8.11
CA SER A 244 11.47 -21.55 7.63
C SER A 244 11.40 -22.16 6.21
N SER A 245 10.43 -21.72 5.41
CA SER A 245 10.07 -22.28 4.10
C SER A 245 10.37 -21.23 3.04
N ARG A 246 11.61 -21.23 2.54
CA ARG A 246 12.06 -20.30 1.51
C ARG A 246 11.69 -20.81 0.12
N VAL A 247 10.93 -20.02 -0.63
CA VAL A 247 10.65 -20.28 -2.05
C VAL A 247 11.92 -20.08 -2.89
N ALA A 248 12.18 -21.01 -3.80
CA ALA A 248 13.29 -21.00 -4.74
C ALA A 248 12.85 -20.66 -6.17
N ALA A 249 11.64 -21.07 -6.57
CA ALA A 249 11.02 -20.77 -7.86
C ALA A 249 9.50 -20.91 -7.77
N ALA A 250 8.77 -20.38 -8.76
CA ALA A 250 7.36 -20.64 -8.97
C ALA A 250 7.14 -21.21 -10.38
N ASP A 251 6.10 -22.02 -10.56
CA ASP A 251 5.66 -22.51 -11.87
C ASP A 251 4.15 -22.41 -12.01
N ALA A 252 3.60 -22.93 -13.11
CA ALA A 252 2.18 -22.92 -13.41
C ALA A 252 1.29 -23.64 -12.37
N THR A 253 1.88 -24.49 -11.54
CA THR A 253 1.20 -25.41 -10.61
C THR A 253 1.46 -25.11 -9.14
N GLY A 254 2.48 -24.30 -8.80
CA GLY A 254 2.79 -24.00 -7.42
C GLY A 254 4.13 -23.30 -7.17
N PHE A 255 4.66 -23.53 -5.98
CA PHE A 255 5.96 -23.04 -5.54
C PHE A 255 6.93 -24.18 -5.26
N ILE A 256 8.17 -24.02 -5.73
CA ILE A 256 9.29 -24.91 -5.44
C ILE A 256 10.08 -24.28 -4.28
N LEU A 257 10.23 -25.00 -3.17
CA LEU A 257 11.00 -24.56 -2.02
C LEU A 257 12.49 -24.88 -2.17
N LYS A 258 13.33 -24.22 -1.36
CA LYS A 258 14.78 -24.45 -1.35
C LYS A 258 15.20 -25.86 -0.94
N ASP A 259 14.36 -26.57 -0.20
CA ASP A 259 14.57 -27.98 0.16
C ASP A 259 14.15 -28.97 -0.96
N GLY A 260 13.68 -28.45 -2.10
CA GLY A 260 13.21 -29.22 -3.24
C GLY A 260 11.74 -29.65 -3.16
N SER A 261 11.05 -29.38 -2.04
CA SER A 261 9.62 -29.69 -1.92
C SER A 261 8.75 -28.75 -2.77
N HIS A 262 7.61 -29.27 -3.23
CA HIS A 262 6.65 -28.52 -4.04
C HIS A 262 5.37 -28.22 -3.26
N ILE A 263 4.89 -26.98 -3.33
CA ILE A 263 3.65 -26.50 -2.75
C ILE A 263 2.66 -26.23 -3.88
N ALA A 264 1.75 -27.18 -4.13
CA ALA A 264 0.70 -27.03 -5.12
C ALA A 264 -0.22 -25.85 -4.76
N ALA A 265 -0.50 -24.99 -5.74
CA ALA A 265 -1.37 -23.84 -5.57
C ALA A 265 -1.98 -23.39 -6.91
N THR A 266 -3.30 -23.41 -6.97
CA THR A 266 -4.07 -22.81 -8.08
C THR A 266 -3.79 -21.31 -8.15
N LEU A 267 -3.93 -20.63 -7.00
CA LEU A 267 -3.63 -19.21 -6.85
C LEU A 267 -2.33 -19.04 -6.06
N ARG A 268 -1.33 -18.47 -6.72
CA ARG A 268 -0.02 -18.14 -6.15
C ARG A 268 0.01 -16.65 -5.86
N VAL A 269 0.19 -16.26 -4.61
CA VAL A 269 0.26 -14.85 -4.20
C VAL A 269 1.64 -14.54 -3.67
N TRP A 270 2.26 -13.49 -4.20
CA TRP A 270 3.54 -12.99 -3.72
C TRP A 270 3.34 -11.69 -2.92
N ALA A 271 3.49 -11.79 -1.61
CA ALA A 271 3.39 -10.67 -0.66
C ALA A 271 4.70 -10.49 0.14
N ALA A 272 5.82 -10.94 -0.43
CA ALA A 272 7.13 -10.92 0.23
C ALA A 272 7.97 -9.75 -0.28
N GLY A 273 8.26 -8.80 0.62
CA GLY A 273 9.19 -7.70 0.36
C GLY A 273 8.68 -6.65 -0.62
N VAL A 274 9.32 -5.48 -0.56
CA VAL A 274 9.03 -4.36 -1.46
C VAL A 274 10.34 -3.76 -1.95
N LYS A 275 10.30 -3.13 -3.13
CA LYS A 275 11.38 -2.34 -3.71
C LYS A 275 10.84 -1.05 -4.31
N ALA A 276 11.70 -0.08 -4.57
CA ALA A 276 11.29 1.11 -5.30
C ALA A 276 10.92 0.75 -6.75
N PRO A 277 9.96 1.45 -7.38
CA PRO A 277 9.61 1.21 -8.77
C PRO A 277 10.80 1.51 -9.70
N GLU A 278 10.92 0.75 -10.78
CA GLU A 278 12.04 0.84 -11.74
C GLU A 278 12.21 2.25 -12.35
N VAL A 279 11.14 3.03 -12.41
CA VAL A 279 11.16 4.42 -12.91
C VAL A 279 12.14 5.33 -12.14
N THR A 280 12.46 5.00 -10.89
CA THR A 280 13.48 5.70 -10.09
C THR A 280 14.86 5.71 -10.75
N LYS A 281 15.20 4.66 -11.52
CA LYS A 281 16.44 4.57 -12.28
C LYS A 281 16.54 5.61 -13.41
N ALA A 282 15.40 6.10 -13.89
CA ALA A 282 15.33 7.13 -14.93
C ALA A 282 15.35 8.57 -14.37
N TYR A 283 15.47 8.74 -13.05
CA TYR A 283 15.43 10.06 -12.40
C TYR A 283 16.82 10.68 -12.34
N GLY A 284 17.35 11.08 -13.50
CA GLY A 284 18.47 12.03 -13.59
C GLY A 284 19.78 11.59 -12.93
N GLY A 285 20.03 10.28 -12.85
CA GLY A 285 21.25 9.74 -12.23
C GLY A 285 21.33 9.96 -10.72
N LEU A 286 20.19 10.03 -10.04
CA LEU A 286 20.14 10.04 -8.58
C LEU A 286 20.77 8.75 -8.01
N SER A 287 21.46 8.89 -6.88
CA SER A 287 22.10 7.80 -6.14
C SER A 287 21.03 6.87 -5.56
N LEU A 288 21.04 5.60 -5.98
CA LEU A 288 20.07 4.59 -5.53
C LEU A 288 20.73 3.50 -4.68
N ASN A 289 20.00 2.97 -3.71
CA ASN A 289 20.41 1.74 -3.03
C ASN A 289 20.09 0.50 -3.90
N ARG A 290 20.45 -0.70 -3.39
CA ARG A 290 20.20 -1.98 -4.10
C ARG A 290 18.73 -2.27 -4.40
N SER A 291 17.81 -1.71 -3.60
CA SER A 291 16.37 -1.83 -3.78
C SER A 291 15.78 -0.73 -4.67
N GLY A 292 16.62 0.08 -5.32
CA GLY A 292 16.21 1.18 -6.19
C GLY A 292 15.72 2.44 -5.45
N GLN A 293 15.81 2.48 -4.12
CA GLN A 293 15.36 3.65 -3.35
C GLN A 293 16.36 4.78 -3.50
N ILE A 294 15.85 6.01 -3.61
CA ILE A 294 16.65 7.23 -3.73
C ILE A 294 17.33 7.51 -2.39
N THR A 295 18.64 7.67 -2.43
CA THR A 295 19.45 7.96 -1.25
C THR A 295 19.27 9.42 -0.88
N VAL A 296 18.84 9.67 0.36
CA VAL A 296 18.56 11.01 0.88
C VAL A 296 19.32 11.28 2.17
N LYS A 297 19.59 12.56 2.41
CA LYS A 297 20.10 13.07 3.69
C LYS A 297 19.00 12.97 4.77
N PRO A 298 19.32 13.11 6.06
CA PRO A 298 18.33 13.08 7.15
C PRO A 298 17.21 14.13 7.03
N ASN A 299 17.44 15.23 6.30
CA ASN A 299 16.43 16.25 5.99
C ASN A 299 15.53 15.91 4.78
N LEU A 300 15.68 14.71 4.22
CA LEU A 300 14.96 14.16 3.07
C LEU A 300 15.34 14.73 1.69
N SER A 301 16.32 15.64 1.61
CA SER A 301 16.86 16.06 0.32
C SER A 301 17.76 14.96 -0.25
N SER A 302 17.82 14.87 -1.58
CA SER A 302 18.74 13.98 -2.27
C SER A 302 20.18 14.29 -1.86
N VAL A 303 21.01 13.24 -1.81
CA VAL A 303 22.46 13.42 -1.66
C VAL A 303 23.10 14.08 -2.88
N ASP A 304 22.43 14.05 -4.04
CA ASP A 304 22.95 14.56 -5.31
C ASP A 304 22.43 15.95 -5.68
N ASP A 305 21.28 16.38 -5.17
CA ASP A 305 20.66 17.67 -5.53
C ASP A 305 19.71 18.19 -4.43
N ASP A 306 20.03 19.36 -3.86
CA ASP A 306 19.26 19.95 -2.74
C ASP A 306 17.88 20.49 -3.14
N ARG A 307 17.52 20.47 -4.43
CA ARG A 307 16.16 20.80 -4.92
C ARG A 307 15.27 19.57 -5.08
N ILE A 308 15.86 18.38 -4.96
CA ILE A 308 15.16 17.10 -5.06
C ILE A 308 15.01 16.54 -3.66
N PHE A 309 13.78 16.22 -3.28
CA PHE A 309 13.48 15.51 -2.05
C PHE A 309 12.89 14.15 -2.40
N ALA A 310 13.07 13.15 -1.54
CA ALA A 310 12.35 11.89 -1.65
C ALA A 310 11.79 11.48 -0.29
N MET A 311 10.58 10.90 -0.29
CA MET A 311 9.89 10.48 0.93
C MET A 311 9.04 9.22 0.70
N GLY A 312 8.71 8.54 1.80
CA GLY A 312 8.03 7.25 1.78
C GLY A 312 8.94 6.15 1.25
N ASP A 313 8.31 5.09 0.73
CA ASP A 313 9.01 3.83 0.44
C ASP A 313 10.04 3.92 -0.71
N CYS A 314 10.04 4.99 -1.49
CA CYS A 314 11.05 5.25 -2.52
C CYS A 314 12.30 5.97 -2.00
N SER A 315 12.36 6.30 -0.71
CA SER A 315 13.49 7.01 -0.09
C SER A 315 14.31 6.10 0.84
N PHE A 316 15.60 6.38 0.97
CA PHE A 316 16.52 5.65 1.83
C PHE A 316 17.52 6.60 2.51
N ILE A 317 17.50 6.64 3.84
CA ILE A 317 18.50 7.36 4.65
C ILE A 317 19.55 6.33 5.05
N ALA A 318 20.79 6.49 4.57
CA ALA A 318 21.83 5.46 4.69
C ALA A 318 22.21 5.14 6.15
N ASP A 319 22.37 6.19 6.96
CA ASP A 319 22.80 6.04 8.36
C ASP A 319 21.65 5.65 9.30
N GLU A 320 20.40 5.88 8.89
CA GLU A 320 19.20 5.58 9.68
C GLU A 320 18.07 5.00 8.79
N PRO A 321 18.19 3.72 8.36
CA PRO A 321 17.19 3.11 7.50
C PRO A 321 15.83 3.02 8.20
N LEU A 322 14.80 3.59 7.57
CA LEU A 322 13.42 3.54 8.08
C LEU A 322 12.59 2.46 7.37
N PRO A 323 11.63 1.83 8.07
CA PRO A 323 10.78 0.80 7.47
C PRO A 323 9.76 1.40 6.49
N ALA A 324 9.49 0.68 5.40
CA ALA A 324 8.46 1.04 4.41
C ALA A 324 7.05 0.94 5.03
N THR A 325 6.59 2.04 5.62
CA THR A 325 5.31 2.11 6.32
C THR A 325 4.59 3.42 6.04
N ALA A 326 3.26 3.37 6.00
CA ALA A 326 2.42 4.57 5.93
C ALA A 326 2.72 5.56 7.07
N GLN A 327 3.20 5.07 8.22
CA GLN A 327 3.55 5.90 9.37
C GLN A 327 4.77 6.78 9.09
N VAL A 328 5.85 6.19 8.56
CA VAL A 328 7.07 6.91 8.16
C VAL A 328 6.75 7.90 7.06
N ALA A 329 6.11 7.42 5.97
CA ALA A 329 5.72 8.21 4.82
C ALA A 329 4.92 9.47 5.22
N ARG A 330 3.99 9.30 6.17
CA ARG A 330 3.18 10.40 6.67
C ARG A 330 3.97 11.37 7.52
N GLN A 331 4.84 10.91 8.42
CA GLN A 331 5.67 11.81 9.25
C GLN A 331 6.63 12.64 8.38
N GLN A 332 7.24 12.03 7.38
CA GLN A 332 8.08 12.73 6.40
C GLN A 332 7.30 13.80 5.63
N ALA A 333 6.07 13.50 5.21
CA ALA A 333 5.20 14.50 4.57
C ALA A 333 4.85 15.67 5.48
N HIS A 334 4.62 15.43 6.77
CA HIS A 334 4.38 16.51 7.75
C HIS A 334 5.63 17.38 7.94
N HIS A 335 6.80 16.74 8.05
CA HIS A 335 8.09 17.41 8.17
C HIS A 335 8.34 18.37 7.00
N LEU A 336 8.24 17.86 5.76
CA LEU A 336 8.41 18.69 4.57
C LEU A 336 7.35 19.79 4.46
N ALA A 337 6.09 19.50 4.80
CA ALA A 337 5.03 20.51 4.78
C ALA A 337 5.32 21.68 5.74
N GLN A 338 5.98 21.42 6.87
CA GLN A 338 6.34 22.42 7.86
C GLN A 338 7.55 23.27 7.43
N HIS A 339 8.52 22.66 6.75
CA HIS A 339 9.83 23.30 6.52
C HIS A 339 10.06 23.81 5.09
N LEU A 340 9.44 23.20 4.06
CA LEU A 340 9.60 23.63 2.66
C LEU A 340 9.22 25.10 2.41
N PRO A 341 8.16 25.68 3.01
CA PRO A 341 7.85 27.10 2.81
C PRO A 341 9.01 28.03 3.16
N ALA A 342 9.67 27.80 4.29
CA ALA A 342 10.78 28.64 4.75
C ALA A 342 12.06 28.39 3.95
N TRP A 343 12.29 27.15 3.51
CA TRP A 343 13.36 26.82 2.58
C TRP A 343 13.19 27.54 1.25
N LEU A 344 11.97 27.56 0.71
CA LEU A 344 11.67 28.19 -0.58
C LEU A 344 11.75 29.73 -0.52
N GLU A 345 11.15 30.34 0.51
CA GLU A 345 11.05 31.80 0.62
C GLU A 345 12.35 32.46 1.12
N HIS A 346 13.13 31.76 1.93
CA HIS A 346 14.25 32.36 2.67
C HIS A 346 15.56 31.57 2.56
N GLY A 347 15.60 30.47 1.81
CA GLY A 347 16.78 29.60 1.73
C GLY A 347 17.15 28.96 3.07
N LYS A 348 16.20 28.87 4.03
CA LYS A 348 16.46 28.23 5.33
C LYS A 348 16.66 26.73 5.13
N GLU A 349 17.69 26.18 5.76
CA GLU A 349 17.94 24.75 5.71
C GLU A 349 16.77 23.96 6.30
N VAL A 350 16.41 22.85 5.64
CA VAL A 350 15.42 21.90 6.17
C VAL A 350 16.10 21.08 7.27
N PRO A 351 15.59 21.07 8.51
CA PRO A 351 16.17 20.29 9.59
C PRO A 351 16.00 18.77 9.35
N SER A 352 16.70 17.96 10.14
CA SER A 352 16.58 16.49 10.08
C SER A 352 15.16 16.03 10.44
N CYS A 353 14.64 15.06 9.70
CA CYS A 353 13.34 14.44 9.93
C CYS A 353 13.46 13.31 10.94
N ILE A 354 13.10 13.57 12.20
CA ILE A 354 13.16 12.57 13.28
C ILE A 354 11.91 11.69 13.25
N PHE A 355 12.09 10.38 13.00
CA PHE A 355 11.00 9.42 13.03
C PHE A 355 10.61 9.06 14.47
N HIS A 356 9.32 9.19 14.77
CA HIS A 356 8.76 8.78 16.05
C HIS A 356 7.89 7.54 15.86
N ASN A 357 8.39 6.38 16.25
CA ASN A 357 7.61 5.15 16.19
C ASN A 357 6.42 5.21 17.15
N LYS A 358 5.20 5.07 16.61
CA LYS A 358 3.92 5.04 17.35
C LYS A 358 3.38 3.61 17.56
N GLY A 359 4.20 2.61 17.25
CA GLY A 359 3.81 1.21 17.29
C GLY A 359 3.31 0.69 15.94
N ALA A 360 2.80 -0.54 15.96
CA ALA A 360 2.27 -1.26 14.81
C ALA A 360 0.97 -1.98 15.19
N ILE A 361 0.06 -2.11 14.23
CA ILE A 361 -1.22 -2.82 14.42
C ILE A 361 -1.35 -3.87 13.32
N VAL A 362 -1.83 -5.05 13.68
CA VAL A 362 -2.18 -6.13 12.74
C VAL A 362 -3.54 -6.70 13.14
N ALA A 363 -4.41 -6.88 12.15
CA ALA A 363 -5.78 -7.39 12.35
C ALA A 363 -6.04 -8.56 11.40
N LEU A 364 -6.48 -9.70 11.95
CA LEU A 364 -6.85 -10.89 11.20
C LEU A 364 -8.36 -10.91 11.00
N GLY A 365 -8.84 -10.12 10.02
CA GLY A 365 -10.26 -9.95 9.75
C GLY A 365 -11.07 -9.56 10.99
N ASN A 366 -12.13 -10.30 11.24
CA ASN A 366 -12.99 -10.12 12.41
C ASN A 366 -12.55 -11.00 13.61
N TYR A 367 -11.53 -11.85 13.44
CA TYR A 367 -11.21 -12.91 14.38
C TYR A 367 -10.36 -12.43 15.55
N ASN A 368 -9.29 -11.68 15.26
CA ASN A 368 -8.38 -11.19 16.29
C ASN A 368 -7.55 -10.00 15.79
N GLY A 369 -6.85 -9.33 16.70
CA GLY A 369 -5.90 -8.29 16.35
C GLY A 369 -4.99 -7.92 17.52
N TRP A 370 -3.84 -7.35 17.17
CA TRP A 370 -2.82 -6.91 18.13
C TRP A 370 -2.28 -5.53 17.75
N ALA A 371 -2.02 -4.73 18.78
CA ALA A 371 -1.29 -3.48 18.70
C ALA A 371 0.00 -3.61 19.54
N ALA A 372 1.14 -3.49 18.89
CA ALA A 372 2.44 -3.38 19.55
C ALA A 372 2.76 -1.89 19.73
N LEU A 373 2.84 -1.43 20.97
CA LEU A 373 3.15 -0.04 21.31
C LEU A 373 4.67 0.16 21.48
N PRO A 374 5.14 1.43 21.39
CA PRO A 374 6.52 1.76 21.76
C PRO A 374 6.83 1.29 23.19
N GLY A 375 8.02 0.73 23.40
CA GLY A 375 8.41 0.16 24.70
C GLY A 375 8.02 -1.31 24.89
N GLY A 376 7.43 -1.98 23.89
CA GLY A 376 7.22 -3.44 23.89
C GLY A 376 5.90 -3.90 24.49
N THR A 377 5.05 -2.98 24.97
CA THR A 377 3.70 -3.30 25.42
C THR A 377 2.85 -3.79 24.25
N VAL A 378 2.19 -4.93 24.42
CA VAL A 378 1.24 -5.48 23.44
C VAL A 378 -0.16 -5.37 24.01
N LEU A 379 -1.07 -4.80 23.22
CA LEU A 379 -2.51 -4.78 23.47
C LEU A 379 -3.20 -5.66 22.43
N GLY A 380 -4.30 -6.32 22.79
CA GLY A 380 -5.01 -7.24 21.89
C GLY A 380 -4.81 -8.71 22.26
N GLY A 381 -5.47 -9.61 21.52
CA GLY A 381 -5.43 -11.05 21.75
C GLY A 381 -6.58 -11.60 22.60
N GLY A 382 -7.37 -12.51 22.02
CA GLY A 382 -8.52 -13.16 22.67
C GLY A 382 -9.84 -12.43 22.40
N ILE A 383 -10.97 -13.02 22.81
CA ILE A 383 -12.33 -12.62 22.36
C ILE A 383 -12.66 -11.15 22.71
N MET A 384 -12.24 -10.65 23.88
CA MET A 384 -12.53 -9.27 24.30
C MET A 384 -11.47 -8.23 23.89
N HIS A 385 -10.23 -8.65 23.61
CA HIS A 385 -9.14 -7.72 23.27
C HIS A 385 -8.90 -7.61 21.75
N GLY A 386 -9.30 -8.59 20.93
CA GLY A 386 -9.20 -8.53 19.47
C GLY A 386 -10.03 -7.41 18.83
N LEU A 387 -11.21 -7.08 19.40
CA LEU A 387 -12.03 -5.93 18.97
C LEU A 387 -11.26 -4.60 19.09
N SER A 388 -10.45 -4.43 20.13
CA SER A 388 -9.72 -3.17 20.38
C SER A 388 -8.63 -2.87 19.34
N ALA A 389 -7.88 -3.88 18.92
CA ALA A 389 -6.84 -3.72 17.90
C ALA A 389 -7.42 -3.50 16.50
N ARG A 390 -8.55 -4.17 16.18
CA ARG A 390 -9.31 -3.92 14.96
C ARG A 390 -9.84 -2.48 14.93
N LEU A 391 -10.43 -2.00 16.02
CA LEU A 391 -10.83 -0.61 16.16
C LEU A 391 -9.63 0.32 15.94
N GLY A 392 -8.44 -0.03 16.45
CA GLY A 392 -7.20 0.67 16.18
C GLY A 392 -6.83 0.75 14.69
N HIS A 393 -6.94 -0.37 13.95
CA HIS A 393 -6.68 -0.38 12.50
C HIS A 393 -7.68 0.50 11.73
N ILE A 394 -8.96 0.42 12.07
CA ILE A 394 -10.00 1.28 11.50
C ILE A 394 -9.72 2.75 11.86
N MET A 395 -9.36 3.04 13.11
CA MET A 395 -9.01 4.39 13.56
C MET A 395 -7.81 4.98 12.82
N LEU A 396 -6.82 4.17 12.43
CA LEU A 396 -5.72 4.65 11.58
C LEU A 396 -6.23 5.11 10.21
N TYR A 397 -7.13 4.34 9.61
CA TYR A 397 -7.79 4.74 8.37
C TYR A 397 -8.64 6.00 8.56
N ARG A 398 -9.44 6.08 9.62
CA ARG A 398 -10.26 7.27 9.94
C ARG A 398 -9.43 8.51 10.20
N LYS A 399 -8.30 8.37 10.90
CA LYS A 399 -7.35 9.45 11.13
C LYS A 399 -6.81 10.00 9.82
N HIS A 400 -6.49 9.12 8.88
CA HIS A 400 -6.04 9.51 7.53
C HIS A 400 -7.16 10.23 6.75
N GLN A 401 -8.39 9.73 6.78
CA GLN A 401 -9.54 10.42 6.17
C GLN A 401 -9.80 11.81 6.77
N ILE A 402 -9.80 11.92 8.11
CA ILE A 402 -9.97 13.20 8.84
C ILE A 402 -8.86 14.19 8.47
N GLU A 403 -7.63 13.70 8.32
CA GLU A 403 -6.49 14.53 7.91
C GLU A 403 -6.68 15.13 6.51
N LEU A 404 -7.22 14.35 5.58
CA LEU A 404 -7.42 14.78 4.20
C LEU A 404 -8.68 15.62 4.01
N PHE A 405 -9.83 15.18 4.54
CA PHE A 405 -11.12 15.85 4.38
C PHE A 405 -11.39 16.96 5.40
N GLY A 406 -10.61 17.01 6.48
CA GLY A 406 -10.89 17.84 7.65
C GLY A 406 -11.84 17.14 8.63
N TYR A 407 -11.90 17.66 9.86
CA TYR A 407 -12.60 17.04 10.99
C TYR A 407 -14.07 16.73 10.70
N PHE A 408 -14.85 17.70 10.24
CA PHE A 408 -16.29 17.53 10.04
C PHE A 408 -16.63 16.47 8.98
N ARG A 409 -16.00 16.55 7.80
CA ARG A 409 -16.25 15.60 6.71
C ARG A 409 -15.73 14.20 7.05
N GLY A 410 -14.58 14.11 7.71
CA GLY A 410 -14.06 12.82 8.19
C GLY A 410 -14.93 12.18 9.27
N MET A 411 -15.52 12.96 10.19
CA MET A 411 -16.49 12.43 11.15
C MET A 411 -17.79 11.99 10.46
N ALA A 412 -18.28 12.74 9.47
CA ALA A 412 -19.46 12.38 8.70
C ALA A 412 -19.27 11.08 7.91
N SER A 413 -18.09 10.83 7.33
CA SER A 413 -17.81 9.58 6.61
C SER A 413 -17.79 8.37 7.55
N ILE A 414 -17.33 8.52 8.80
CA ILE A 414 -17.40 7.46 9.81
C ILE A 414 -18.85 7.06 10.07
N VAL A 415 -19.74 8.05 10.22
CA VAL A 415 -21.17 7.81 10.45
C VAL A 415 -21.81 7.17 9.22
N ALA A 416 -21.49 7.64 8.01
CA ALA A 416 -21.99 7.07 6.76
C ALA A 416 -21.62 5.59 6.62
N ASP A 417 -20.36 5.22 6.87
CA ASP A 417 -19.91 3.83 6.78
C ASP A 417 -20.51 2.96 7.88
N TRP A 418 -20.76 3.52 9.06
CA TRP A 418 -21.46 2.80 10.13
C TRP A 418 -22.91 2.48 9.72
N ILE A 419 -23.61 3.45 9.13
CA ILE A 419 -24.95 3.25 8.56
C ILE A 419 -24.89 2.23 7.42
N GLU A 420 -23.90 2.31 6.53
CA GLU A 420 -23.74 1.38 5.43
C GLU A 420 -23.52 -0.05 5.92
N ALA A 421 -22.66 -0.24 6.94
CA ALA A 421 -22.39 -1.54 7.54
C ALA A 421 -23.62 -2.17 8.24
N ILE A 422 -24.58 -1.36 8.69
CA ILE A 422 -25.87 -1.85 9.20
C ILE A 422 -26.77 -2.33 8.05
N ILE A 423 -26.74 -1.62 6.93
CA ILE A 423 -27.67 -1.83 5.81
C ILE A 423 -27.16 -2.91 4.84
N ARG A 424 -25.85 -3.11 4.74
CA ARG A 424 -25.21 -3.90 3.68
C ARG A 424 -24.39 -5.09 4.25
N PRO A 425 -24.44 -6.29 3.61
CA PRO A 425 -23.67 -7.45 4.06
C PRO A 425 -22.15 -7.21 3.98
N SER A 426 -21.43 -7.84 4.92
CA SER A 426 -20.00 -7.58 5.21
C SER A 426 -18.98 -8.23 4.27
N VAL A 427 -19.43 -9.07 3.35
CA VAL A 427 -18.63 -9.64 2.26
C VAL A 427 -19.47 -9.60 1.01
N ARG A 428 -18.84 -9.18 -0.09
CA ARG A 428 -19.52 -8.99 -1.36
C ARG A 428 -18.63 -9.55 -2.45
N LEU A 429 -19.10 -10.66 -3.01
CA LEU A 429 -18.49 -11.34 -4.15
C LEU A 429 -19.34 -11.07 -5.39
N ASP A 430 -19.81 -9.84 -5.61
CA ASP A 430 -20.60 -9.41 -6.77
C ASP A 430 -19.72 -8.98 -7.95
#